data_AF-A0A3B9T8T2-F1
#
_entry.id   AF-A0A3B9T8T2-F1
#
_cell.length_a   1.000
_cell.length_b   1.000
_cell.length_c   1.000
_cell.angle_alpha   90.00
_cell.angle_beta   90.00
_cell.angle_gamma   90.00
#
_symmetry.space_group_name_H-M   'P 1'
#
loop_
_entity.id
_entity.type
_entity.pdbx_description
1 polymer ?
#
loop_
_entity_poly.entity_id
_entity_poly.type
_entity_poly.pdbx_seq_one_letter_code
_entity_poly.pdbx_strand_id
1 'polypeptide(L)'
;MYVTKSYFNEHLEVQKEIERLSLLHQNSVHSSKLLEFSWILYNLKKEDYTNTYIFREKNNELLVVQDGEVQKGKWEVLILSNSILINDGKVEMLYNIDFFCDEGMILRKENMQEYLILVKRNKNQWESKDLLEIFNGFYLSYEKNQRRFDNIDLEPNNSLIEFEDITEFREYSLFPYVSILGTILLVIAIVVFVIFKLWSA
;
A
#
# COMPACT_ATOMS: atom_id res chain seq x y z
N MET A 1 3.59 16.46 -11.74
CA MET A 1 2.46 17.40 -11.91
C MET A 1 1.20 16.73 -11.35
N TYR A 2 0.34 17.44 -10.61
CA TYR A 2 -0.93 16.88 -10.12
C TYR A 2 -2.02 16.95 -11.20
N VAL A 3 -2.97 16.02 -11.19
CA VAL A 3 -4.20 16.16 -11.96
C VAL A 3 -5.15 17.04 -11.15
N THR A 4 -5.51 18.20 -11.69
CA THR A 4 -6.24 19.26 -10.96
C THR A 4 -7.69 19.38 -11.38
N LYS A 5 -8.49 20.09 -10.59
CA LYS A 5 -9.87 20.47 -10.93
C LYS A 5 -10.04 21.03 -12.34
N SER A 6 -9.11 21.86 -12.80
CA SER A 6 -9.17 22.46 -14.13
C SER A 6 -9.17 21.41 -15.23
N TYR A 7 -8.38 20.34 -15.06
CA TYR A 7 -8.33 19.23 -15.99
C TYR A 7 -9.66 18.47 -16.02
N PHE A 8 -10.25 18.18 -14.85
CA PHE A 8 -11.52 17.45 -14.78
C PHE A 8 -12.70 18.21 -15.40
N ASN A 9 -12.70 19.55 -15.32
CA ASN A 9 -13.73 20.36 -15.96
C ASN A 9 -13.78 20.15 -17.48
N GLU A 10 -12.63 19.83 -18.10
CA GLU A 10 -12.50 19.56 -19.54
C GLU A 10 -12.62 18.05 -19.86
N HIS A 11 -12.45 17.18 -18.86
CA HIS A 11 -12.39 15.72 -19.00
C HIS A 11 -13.31 15.01 -17.99
N LEU A 12 -14.62 15.24 -18.11
CA LEU A 12 -15.64 14.69 -17.20
C LEU A 12 -15.62 13.16 -17.09
N GLU A 13 -15.26 12.46 -18.16
CA GLU A 13 -15.15 10.99 -18.18
C GLU A 13 -14.08 10.48 -17.22
N VAL A 14 -12.94 11.17 -17.14
CA VAL A 14 -11.85 10.83 -16.21
C VAL A 14 -12.32 11.00 -14.77
N GLN A 15 -13.05 12.09 -14.48
CA GLN A 15 -13.60 12.33 -13.15
C GLN A 15 -14.56 11.21 -12.72
N LYS A 16 -15.47 10.81 -13.62
CA LYS A 16 -16.40 9.70 -13.37
C LYS A 16 -15.68 8.40 -13.06
N GLU A 17 -14.57 8.13 -13.74
CA GLU A 17 -13.78 6.93 -13.48
C GLU A 17 -13.05 6.97 -12.13
N ILE A 18 -12.52 8.13 -11.71
CA ILE A 18 -11.97 8.27 -10.36
C ILE A 18 -13.06 8.03 -9.32
N GLU A 19 -14.24 8.62 -9.50
CA GLU A 19 -15.38 8.42 -8.60
C GLU A 19 -15.77 6.94 -8.56
N ARG A 20 -15.85 6.26 -9.71
CA ARG A 20 -16.14 4.83 -9.81
C ARG A 20 -15.11 3.98 -9.06
N LEU A 21 -13.82 4.23 -9.28
CA LEU A 21 -12.73 3.53 -8.59
C LEU A 21 -12.76 3.79 -7.08
N SER A 22 -13.10 5.01 -6.65
CA SER A 22 -13.15 5.38 -5.24
C SER A 22 -14.23 4.66 -4.43
N LEU A 23 -15.27 4.18 -5.10
CA LEU A 23 -16.38 3.44 -4.49
C LEU A 23 -16.09 1.95 -4.30
N LEU A 24 -15.00 1.42 -4.88
CA LEU A 24 -14.64 0.01 -4.76
C LEU A 24 -14.17 -0.29 -3.32
N HIS A 25 -14.76 -1.31 -2.69
CA HIS A 25 -14.40 -1.76 -1.34
C HIS A 25 -13.02 -2.42 -1.36
N GLN A 26 -12.25 -2.28 -0.26
CA GLN A 26 -10.83 -2.70 -0.09
C GLN A 26 -9.76 -1.68 -0.48
N ASN A 27 -10.03 -0.38 -0.35
CA ASN A 27 -8.97 0.63 -0.35
C ASN A 27 -8.12 0.64 0.93
N SER A 28 -8.22 -0.36 1.82
CA SER A 28 -7.40 -0.43 3.04
C SER A 28 -5.95 -0.70 2.66
N VAL A 29 -5.13 0.33 2.82
CA VAL A 29 -3.71 0.27 2.44
C VAL A 29 -2.93 -0.50 3.48
N HIS A 30 -2.46 -1.68 3.05
CA HIS A 30 -1.35 -2.35 3.71
C HIS A 30 -0.05 -1.77 3.17
N SER A 31 0.75 -1.18 4.05
CA SER A 31 2.04 -0.59 3.72
C SER A 31 2.93 -1.55 2.95
N SER A 32 2.86 -2.86 3.23
CA SER A 32 3.57 -3.92 2.52
C SER A 32 3.39 -3.87 0.99
N LYS A 33 2.21 -3.48 0.50
CA LYS A 33 1.94 -3.39 -0.93
C LYS A 33 2.61 -2.18 -1.60
N LEU A 34 3.02 -1.17 -0.82
CA LEU A 34 3.77 0.01 -1.28
C LEU A 34 5.27 -0.25 -1.37
N LEU A 35 5.78 -1.09 -0.47
CA LEU A 35 7.20 -1.26 -0.24
C LEU A 35 7.92 -1.86 -1.44
N GLU A 36 9.18 -1.44 -1.61
CA GLU A 36 10.16 -2.03 -2.55
C GLU A 36 9.80 -1.96 -4.04
N PHE A 37 8.66 -1.37 -4.39
CA PHE A 37 8.29 -1.06 -5.76
C PHE A 37 8.67 0.37 -6.14
N SER A 38 8.93 0.56 -7.44
CA SER A 38 9.10 1.88 -8.04
C SER A 38 7.76 2.37 -8.55
N TRP A 39 7.28 3.48 -8.00
CA TRP A 39 6.00 4.09 -8.32
C TRP A 39 6.23 5.33 -9.16
N ILE A 40 5.83 5.28 -10.43
CA ILE A 40 6.02 6.35 -11.38
C ILE A 40 4.85 7.32 -11.29
N LEU A 41 5.13 8.61 -11.12
CA LEU A 41 4.11 9.64 -11.19
C LEU A 41 3.59 9.77 -12.62
N TYR A 42 2.29 9.54 -12.79
CA TYR A 42 1.64 9.80 -14.06
C TYR A 42 1.67 11.30 -14.35
N ASN A 43 2.11 11.67 -15.56
CA ASN A 43 2.12 13.05 -16.02
C ASN A 43 1.22 13.21 -17.25
N LEU A 44 0.37 14.23 -17.21
CA LEU A 44 -0.50 14.60 -18.34
C LEU A 44 0.30 15.07 -19.55
N LYS A 45 1.49 15.64 -19.33
CA LYS A 45 2.40 16.05 -20.38
C LYS A 45 3.50 15.00 -20.50
N LYS A 46 3.51 14.26 -21.62
CA LYS A 46 4.50 13.19 -21.88
C LYS A 46 5.93 13.71 -22.03
N GLU A 47 6.11 15.02 -22.23
CA GLU A 47 7.41 15.69 -22.40
C GLU A 47 8.07 16.09 -21.07
N ASP A 48 7.33 15.99 -19.95
CA ASP A 48 7.85 16.35 -18.64
C ASP A 48 8.62 15.21 -17.98
N TYR A 49 9.60 15.58 -17.16
CA TYR A 49 10.34 14.66 -16.32
C TYR A 49 9.41 13.84 -15.42
N THR A 50 9.68 12.53 -15.35
CA THR A 50 8.84 11.60 -14.61
C THR A 50 9.42 11.29 -13.25
N ASN A 51 8.76 11.77 -12.20
CA ASN A 51 9.18 11.48 -10.83
C ASN A 51 8.88 10.02 -10.48
N THR A 52 9.84 9.33 -9.89
CA THR A 52 9.66 7.98 -9.36
C THR A 52 9.75 8.00 -7.84
N TYR A 53 8.76 7.43 -7.17
CA TYR A 53 8.65 7.32 -5.73
C TYR A 53 9.00 5.88 -5.32
N ILE A 54 9.86 5.73 -4.31
CA ILE A 54 10.22 4.43 -3.73
C ILE A 54 10.03 4.50 -2.24
N PHE A 55 9.05 3.75 -1.74
CA PHE A 55 8.71 3.67 -0.31
C PHE A 55 9.57 2.59 0.35
N ARG A 56 10.32 2.97 1.39
CA ARG A 56 11.16 2.04 2.16
C ARG A 56 10.68 1.97 3.59
N GLU A 57 10.62 0.75 4.11
CA GLU A 57 10.25 0.48 5.50
C GLU A 57 11.30 1.03 6.48
N LYS A 58 12.58 0.90 6.12
CA LYS A 58 13.68 1.37 6.97
C LYS A 58 13.55 2.87 7.22
N ASN A 59 13.27 3.22 8.48
CA ASN A 59 13.07 4.60 8.95
C ASN A 59 11.96 5.36 8.21
N ASN A 60 11.01 4.66 7.59
CA ASN A 60 9.98 5.24 6.74
C ASN A 60 10.55 6.22 5.69
N GLU A 61 11.70 5.86 5.09
CA GLU A 61 12.38 6.67 4.09
C GLU A 61 11.59 6.66 2.78
N LEU A 62 11.37 7.84 2.21
CA LEU A 62 10.89 8.00 0.86
C LEU A 62 12.05 8.42 -0.03
N LEU A 63 12.23 7.76 -1.17
CA LEU A 63 13.09 8.27 -2.24
C LEU A 63 12.23 8.83 -3.36
N VAL A 64 12.51 10.07 -3.75
CA VAL A 64 11.94 10.70 -4.94
C VAL A 64 13.07 10.85 -5.95
N VAL A 65 12.96 10.13 -7.06
CA VAL A 65 13.95 10.12 -8.14
C VAL A 65 13.44 10.92 -9.32
N GLN A 66 14.22 11.89 -9.77
CA GLN A 66 13.96 12.68 -10.96
C GLN A 66 15.26 12.75 -11.77
N ASP A 67 15.25 12.27 -13.02
CA ASP A 67 16.41 12.27 -13.93
C ASP A 67 17.71 11.68 -13.34
N GLY A 68 17.56 10.69 -12.46
CA GLY A 68 18.68 10.05 -11.76
C GLY A 68 19.16 10.76 -10.51
N GLU A 69 18.68 11.98 -10.24
CA GLU A 69 18.86 12.65 -8.95
C GLU A 69 17.90 12.05 -7.91
N VAL A 70 18.41 11.80 -6.70
CA VAL A 70 17.64 11.18 -5.63
C VAL A 70 17.48 12.17 -4.48
N GLN A 71 16.23 12.58 -4.25
CA GLN A 71 15.84 13.32 -3.06
C GLN A 71 15.31 12.36 -1.99
N LYS A 72 15.74 12.56 -0.75
CA LYS A 72 15.28 11.79 0.41
C LYS A 72 14.19 12.56 1.15
N GLY A 73 13.17 11.82 1.56
CA GLY A 73 12.03 12.30 2.31
C GLY A 73 11.51 11.26 3.30
N LYS A 74 10.27 11.42 3.74
CA LYS A 74 9.59 10.49 4.65
C LYS A 74 8.19 10.18 4.16
N TRP A 75 7.64 9.06 4.60
CA TRP A 75 6.24 8.71 4.34
C TRP A 75 5.63 8.03 5.55
N GLU A 76 4.30 8.04 5.67
CA GLU A 76 3.59 7.32 6.72
C GLU A 76 2.17 6.99 6.27
N VAL A 77 1.74 5.75 6.45
CA VAL A 77 0.33 5.37 6.22
C VAL A 77 -0.44 5.52 7.52
N LEU A 78 -1.47 6.36 7.49
CA LEU A 78 -2.39 6.59 8.58
C LEU A 78 -3.60 5.67 8.42
N ILE A 79 -3.50 4.46 8.97
CA ILE A 79 -4.48 3.38 8.77
C ILE A 79 -5.91 3.81 9.13
N LEU A 80 -6.08 4.52 10.25
CA LEU A 80 -7.40 4.92 10.76
C LEU A 80 -8.11 5.94 9.86
N SER A 81 -7.37 6.77 9.12
CA SER A 81 -7.94 7.78 8.23
C SER A 81 -7.90 7.37 6.75
N ASN A 82 -7.34 6.19 6.45
CA ASN A 82 -7.05 5.77 5.08
C ASN A 82 -6.28 6.83 4.27
N SER A 83 -5.25 7.39 4.90
CA SER A 83 -4.45 8.48 4.33
C SER A 83 -2.97 8.11 4.31
N ILE A 84 -2.20 8.79 3.46
CA ILE A 84 -0.75 8.71 3.43
C ILE A 84 -0.16 10.12 3.57
N LEU A 85 0.76 10.27 4.52
CA LEU A 85 1.60 11.44 4.65
C LEU A 85 2.82 11.24 3.75
N ILE A 86 3.12 12.19 2.89
CA ILE A 86 4.28 12.18 2.00
C ILE A 86 5.04 13.47 2.23
N ASN A 87 6.28 13.32 2.70
CA ASN A 87 7.26 14.38 2.79
C ASN A 87 8.30 14.13 1.71
N ASP A 88 8.33 14.96 0.66
CA ASP A 88 9.26 14.81 -0.46
C ASP A 88 10.64 15.43 -0.19
N GLY A 89 10.88 15.91 1.04
CA GLY A 89 12.09 16.61 1.47
C GLY A 89 12.03 18.12 1.25
N LYS A 90 11.00 18.65 0.59
CA LYS A 90 10.72 20.10 0.49
C LYS A 90 9.44 20.46 1.23
N VAL A 91 8.41 19.63 1.08
CA VAL A 91 7.08 19.86 1.59
C VAL A 91 6.47 18.54 2.06
N GLU A 92 5.68 18.65 3.12
CA GLU A 92 4.87 17.56 3.66
C GLU A 92 3.41 17.76 3.27
N MET A 93 2.81 16.74 2.66
CA MET A 93 1.41 16.75 2.24
C MET A 93 0.70 15.49 2.72
N LEU A 94 -0.56 15.66 3.11
CA LEU A 94 -1.46 14.58 3.44
C LEU A 94 -2.35 14.26 2.24
N TYR A 95 -2.48 12.98 1.93
CA TYR A 95 -3.33 12.48 0.87
C TYR A 95 -4.30 11.42 1.38
N ASN A 96 -5.56 11.51 0.99
CA ASN A 96 -6.51 10.42 1.12
C ASN A 96 -6.30 9.41 -0.01
N ILE A 97 -6.39 8.14 0.35
CA ILE A 97 -6.18 7.04 -0.58
C ILE A 97 -7.53 6.71 -1.19
N ASP A 98 -7.80 7.31 -2.35
CA ASP A 98 -9.07 7.12 -3.05
C ASP A 98 -9.09 5.77 -3.78
N PHE A 99 -7.95 5.24 -4.24
CA PHE A 99 -7.90 3.89 -4.82
C PHE A 99 -6.49 3.29 -4.72
N PHE A 100 -6.41 1.97 -4.51
CA PHE A 100 -5.14 1.24 -4.45
C PHE A 100 -5.24 -0.18 -5.02
N CYS A 101 -4.34 -0.55 -5.92
CA CYS A 101 -4.22 -1.90 -6.49
C CYS A 101 -2.76 -2.26 -6.82
N ASP A 102 -2.52 -3.46 -7.33
CA ASP A 102 -1.17 -3.94 -7.65
C ASP A 102 -0.50 -3.13 -8.78
N GLU A 103 -1.27 -2.49 -9.64
CA GLU A 103 -0.77 -1.74 -10.80
C GLU A 103 -0.62 -0.23 -10.52
N GLY A 104 -1.19 0.29 -9.44
CA GLY A 104 -1.19 1.73 -9.18
C GLY A 104 -2.13 2.19 -8.08
N MET A 105 -2.06 3.48 -7.79
CA MET A 105 -2.84 4.14 -6.75
C MET A 105 -3.25 5.57 -7.14
N ILE A 106 -4.37 6.00 -6.58
CA ILE A 106 -4.93 7.34 -6.74
C ILE A 106 -5.00 7.97 -5.35
N LEU A 107 -4.23 9.05 -5.17
CA LEU A 107 -4.10 9.76 -3.92
C LEU A 107 -4.65 11.17 -4.09
N ARG A 108 -5.71 11.51 -3.36
CA ARG A 108 -6.31 12.85 -3.39
C ARG A 108 -5.74 13.69 -2.27
N LYS A 109 -5.22 14.86 -2.58
CA LYS A 109 -4.69 15.78 -1.57
C LYS A 109 -5.81 16.21 -0.63
N GLU A 110 -5.51 16.22 0.67
CA GLU A 110 -6.50 16.50 1.71
C GLU A 110 -7.22 17.83 1.47
N ASN A 111 -8.56 17.80 1.46
CA ASN A 111 -9.44 18.94 1.19
C ASN A 111 -9.23 19.67 -0.14
N MET A 112 -8.61 19.01 -1.13
CA MET A 112 -8.38 19.58 -2.48
C MET A 112 -8.83 18.61 -3.57
N GLN A 113 -9.21 19.17 -4.73
CA GLN A 113 -9.47 18.39 -5.96
C GLN A 113 -8.18 18.30 -6.79
N GLU A 114 -7.11 17.85 -6.14
CA GLU A 114 -5.79 17.60 -6.74
C GLU A 114 -5.41 16.15 -6.45
N TYR A 115 -5.06 15.41 -7.51
CA TYR A 115 -4.76 13.98 -7.42
C TYR A 115 -3.32 13.71 -7.83
N LEU A 116 -2.64 12.92 -7.01
CA LEU A 116 -1.38 12.27 -7.30
C LEU A 116 -1.71 10.84 -7.75
N ILE A 117 -1.39 10.53 -9.00
CA ILE A 117 -1.64 9.22 -9.59
C ILE A 117 -0.29 8.56 -9.77
N LEU A 118 -0.07 7.44 -9.07
CA LEU A 118 1.16 6.68 -9.16
C LEU A 118 0.88 5.34 -9.82
N VAL A 119 1.64 5.01 -10.85
CA VAL A 119 1.58 3.71 -11.53
C VAL A 119 2.81 2.88 -11.16
N LYS A 120 2.63 1.59 -10.94
CA LYS A 120 3.76 0.70 -10.67
C LYS A 120 4.62 0.58 -11.92
N ARG A 121 5.94 0.80 -11.78
CA ARG A 121 6.90 0.51 -12.85
C ARG A 121 6.84 -0.98 -13.19
N ASN A 122 6.45 -1.28 -14.41
CA ASN A 122 6.40 -2.65 -14.90
C ASN A 122 6.74 -2.71 -16.40
N LYS A 123 6.69 -3.90 -16.99
CA LYS A 123 6.98 -4.10 -18.42
C LYS A 123 5.93 -3.50 -19.35
N ASN A 124 4.73 -3.22 -18.86
CA ASN A 124 3.61 -2.70 -19.66
C ASN A 124 3.69 -1.19 -19.88
N GLN A 125 4.66 -0.51 -19.24
CA GLN A 125 4.91 0.94 -19.39
C GLN A 125 3.63 1.76 -19.23
N TRP A 126 2.88 1.52 -18.15
CA TRP A 126 1.61 2.19 -17.87
C TRP A 126 1.71 3.71 -17.93
N GLU A 127 2.87 4.27 -17.59
CA GLU A 127 3.17 5.70 -17.64
C GLU A 127 3.05 6.32 -19.04
N SER A 128 3.14 5.51 -20.11
CA SER A 128 3.03 5.97 -21.49
C SER A 128 1.60 6.00 -22.04
N LYS A 129 0.67 5.36 -21.32
CA LYS A 129 -0.73 5.16 -21.72
C LYS A 129 -1.59 6.36 -21.32
N ASP A 130 -2.75 6.50 -21.95
CA ASP A 130 -3.69 7.54 -21.58
C ASP A 130 -4.41 7.21 -20.28
N LEU A 131 -4.84 8.24 -19.55
CA LEU A 131 -5.36 8.11 -18.19
C LEU A 131 -6.56 7.17 -18.07
N LEU A 132 -7.47 7.18 -19.05
CA LEU A 132 -8.60 6.25 -19.09
C LEU A 132 -8.16 4.80 -19.26
N GLU A 133 -7.10 4.54 -20.04
CA GLU A 133 -6.56 3.20 -20.20
C GLU A 133 -5.90 2.71 -18.90
N ILE A 134 -5.19 3.59 -18.19
CA ILE A 134 -4.63 3.31 -16.88
C ILE A 134 -5.73 2.94 -15.88
N PHE A 135 -6.80 3.73 -15.81
CA PHE A 135 -7.93 3.48 -14.91
C PHE A 135 -8.69 2.19 -15.25
N ASN A 136 -8.83 1.86 -16.53
CA ASN A 136 -9.35 0.57 -16.93
C ASN A 136 -8.42 -0.57 -16.48
N GLY A 137 -7.11 -0.41 -16.61
CA GLY A 137 -6.11 -1.34 -16.09
C GLY A 137 -6.22 -1.55 -14.58
N PHE A 138 -6.39 -0.47 -13.83
CA PHE A 138 -6.62 -0.49 -12.38
C PHE A 138 -7.88 -1.29 -12.01
N TYR A 139 -8.98 -1.05 -12.73
CA TYR A 139 -10.22 -1.77 -12.53
C TYR A 139 -10.08 -3.28 -12.81
N LEU A 140 -9.44 -3.65 -13.92
CA LEU A 140 -9.19 -5.06 -14.27
C LEU A 140 -8.28 -5.76 -13.25
N SER A 141 -7.27 -5.05 -12.73
CA SER A 141 -6.39 -5.54 -11.66
C SER A 141 -7.18 -5.81 -10.37
N TYR A 142 -8.04 -4.86 -9.99
CA TYR A 142 -8.95 -5.03 -8.86
C TYR A 142 -9.87 -6.25 -9.03
N GLU A 143 -10.55 -6.39 -10.17
CA GLU A 143 -11.43 -7.55 -10.42
C GLU A 143 -10.68 -8.88 -10.34
N LYS A 144 -9.47 -8.94 -10.91
CA LYS A 144 -8.63 -10.14 -10.85
C LYS A 144 -8.31 -10.54 -9.42
N ASN A 145 -8.02 -9.56 -8.56
CA ASN A 145 -7.73 -9.81 -7.15
C ASN A 145 -8.99 -10.24 -6.37
N GLN A 146 -10.15 -9.64 -6.63
CA GLN A 146 -11.41 -10.11 -6.04
C GLN A 146 -11.68 -11.58 -6.39
N ARG A 147 -11.55 -11.94 -7.67
CA ARG A 147 -11.74 -13.33 -8.12
C ARG A 147 -10.74 -14.30 -7.49
N ARG A 148 -9.52 -13.87 -7.13
CA ARG A 148 -8.56 -14.74 -6.44
C ARG A 148 -9.07 -15.11 -5.05
N PHE A 149 -9.64 -14.16 -4.31
CA PHE A 149 -10.24 -14.43 -3.00
C PHE A 149 -11.48 -15.33 -3.10
N ASP A 150 -12.34 -15.10 -4.09
CA ASP A 150 -13.55 -15.90 -4.30
C ASP A 150 -13.26 -17.36 -4.66
N ASN A 151 -12.09 -17.63 -5.27
CA ASN A 151 -11.65 -18.96 -5.69
C ASN A 151 -10.68 -19.64 -4.71
N ILE A 152 -10.48 -19.08 -3.49
CA ILE A 152 -9.76 -19.81 -2.44
C ILE A 152 -10.67 -20.95 -1.98
N ASP A 153 -10.45 -22.12 -2.59
CA ASP A 153 -11.03 -23.37 -2.10
C ASP A 153 -10.38 -23.69 -0.75
N LEU A 154 -11.13 -23.64 0.34
CA LEU A 154 -10.64 -23.88 1.70
C LEU A 154 -10.33 -25.37 1.96
N GLU A 155 -10.30 -26.19 0.91
CA GLU A 155 -9.92 -27.60 1.03
C GLU A 155 -8.44 -27.74 1.40
N PRO A 156 -8.12 -28.45 2.51
CA PRO A 156 -6.80 -28.43 3.15
C PRO A 156 -5.66 -29.10 2.35
N ASN A 157 -5.88 -29.47 1.09
CA ASN A 157 -4.95 -30.27 0.27
C ASN A 157 -4.55 -29.64 -1.07
N ASN A 158 -4.92 -28.39 -1.35
CA ASN A 158 -4.55 -27.77 -2.62
C ASN A 158 -3.11 -27.21 -2.57
N SER A 159 -2.18 -27.90 -3.25
CA SER A 159 -0.76 -27.52 -3.36
C SER A 159 -0.49 -26.29 -4.25
N LEU A 160 -1.54 -25.59 -4.70
CA LEU A 160 -1.45 -24.34 -5.48
C LEU A 160 -1.24 -23.09 -4.61
N ILE A 161 -1.14 -23.23 -3.29
CA ILE A 161 -0.61 -22.19 -2.42
C ILE A 161 0.92 -22.16 -2.59
N GLU A 162 1.39 -21.84 -3.80
CA GLU A 162 2.78 -21.44 -4.01
C GLU A 162 2.88 -20.01 -3.44
N PHE A 163 3.45 -19.94 -2.25
CA PHE A 163 3.66 -18.71 -1.47
C PHE A 163 4.60 -17.75 -2.22
N GLU A 164 4.06 -16.94 -3.12
CA GLU A 164 4.75 -15.74 -3.63
C GLU A 164 4.68 -14.58 -2.60
N ASP A 165 4.00 -14.79 -1.46
CA ASP A 165 3.79 -13.78 -0.40
C ASP A 165 4.55 -14.09 0.90
N ILE A 166 5.87 -14.30 0.79
CA ILE A 166 6.73 -14.50 1.97
C ILE A 166 6.87 -13.24 2.83
N THR A 167 6.44 -12.08 2.32
CA THR A 167 6.42 -10.81 3.04
C THR A 167 5.26 -10.70 4.02
N GLU A 168 4.08 -11.25 3.68
CA GLU A 168 2.90 -11.25 4.56
C GLU A 168 3.04 -12.19 5.77
N PHE A 169 3.93 -13.19 5.70
CA PHE A 169 4.18 -14.14 6.80
C PHE A 169 5.17 -13.70 7.87
N ARG A 170 5.88 -12.57 7.72
CA ARG A 170 6.86 -12.15 8.73
C ARG A 170 6.23 -11.80 10.08
N GLU A 171 5.04 -11.22 10.10
CA GLU A 171 4.31 -10.97 11.36
C GLU A 171 3.79 -12.26 12.00
N TYR A 172 3.42 -13.26 11.21
CA TYR A 172 3.00 -14.58 11.72
C TYR A 172 4.16 -15.45 12.22
N SER A 173 5.40 -15.17 11.78
CA SER A 173 6.57 -15.94 12.21
C SER A 173 6.93 -15.76 13.69
N LEU A 174 6.51 -14.65 14.32
CA LEU A 174 6.80 -14.33 15.73
C LEU A 174 5.73 -14.82 16.70
N PHE A 175 4.51 -15.06 16.22
CA PHE A 175 3.39 -15.53 17.04
C PHE A 175 3.65 -16.85 17.81
N PRO A 176 4.29 -17.87 17.23
CA PRO A 176 4.62 -19.08 18.00
C PRO A 176 5.65 -18.78 19.10
N TYR A 177 6.59 -17.86 18.89
CA TYR A 177 7.59 -17.53 19.92
C TYR A 177 6.99 -16.76 21.09
N VAL A 178 6.10 -15.80 20.83
CA VAL A 178 5.42 -15.03 21.89
C VAL A 178 4.51 -15.92 22.74
N SER A 179 3.78 -16.84 22.11
CA SER A 179 2.94 -17.81 22.82
C SER A 179 3.75 -18.82 23.64
N ILE A 180 4.87 -19.32 23.11
CA ILE A 180 5.79 -20.20 23.84
C ILE A 180 6.42 -19.46 25.03
N LEU A 181 6.88 -18.22 24.86
CA LEU A 181 7.46 -17.44 25.95
C LEU A 181 6.42 -17.16 27.06
N GLY A 182 5.19 -16.80 26.67
CA GLY A 182 4.09 -16.57 27.60
C GLY A 182 3.71 -17.82 28.40
N THR A 183 3.68 -18.98 27.76
CA THR A 183 3.39 -20.26 28.43
C THR A 183 4.51 -20.67 29.40
N ILE A 184 5.78 -20.47 29.03
CA ILE A 184 6.92 -20.73 29.93
C ILE A 184 6.84 -19.83 31.18
N LEU A 185 6.59 -18.53 31.01
CA LEU A 185 6.45 -17.60 32.13
C LEU A 185 5.30 -17.96 33.07
N LEU A 186 4.16 -18.39 32.51
CA LEU A 186 3.01 -18.85 33.28
C LEU A 186 3.35 -20.09 34.12
N VAL A 187 4.03 -21.07 33.53
CA VAL A 187 4.46 -22.29 34.23
C VAL A 187 5.42 -21.96 35.37
N ILE A 188 6.41 -21.08 35.13
CA ILE A 188 7.35 -20.63 36.17
C ILE A 188 6.60 -19.95 37.32
N ALA A 189 5.65 -19.07 37.02
CA ALA A 189 4.85 -18.38 38.03
C ALA A 189 4.06 -19.37 38.91
N ILE A 190 3.47 -20.41 38.30
CA ILE A 190 2.74 -21.46 39.03
C ILE A 190 3.70 -22.24 39.93
N VAL A 191 4.88 -22.64 39.44
CA VAL A 191 5.88 -23.37 40.22
C VAL A 191 6.35 -22.55 41.43
N VAL A 192 6.67 -21.27 41.22
CA VAL A 192 7.07 -20.36 42.30
C VAL A 192 5.95 -20.22 43.34
N PHE A 193 4.70 -20.05 42.89
CA PHE A 193 3.55 -19.95 43.78
C PHE A 193 3.35 -21.21 44.63
N VAL A 194 3.50 -22.39 44.04
CA VAL A 194 3.40 -23.69 44.75
C VAL A 194 4.52 -23.85 45.77
N ILE A 195 5.78 -23.52 45.41
CA ILE A 195 6.92 -23.57 46.34
C ILE A 195 6.69 -22.62 47.52
N PHE A 196 6.23 -21.39 47.24
CA PHE A 196 5.97 -20.41 48.28
C PHE A 196 4.87 -20.86 49.25
N LYS A 197 3.80 -21.46 48.71
CA LYS A 197 2.71 -22.09 49.49
C LYS A 197 3.22 -23.23 50.38
N LEU A 198 4.09 -24.10 49.86
CA LEU A 198 4.67 -25.23 50.59
C LEU A 198 5.62 -24.81 51.71
N TRP A 199 6.33 -23.70 51.58
CA TRP A 199 7.19 -23.15 52.63
C TRP A 199 6.42 -22.36 53.70
N SER A 200 5.23 -21.87 53.37
CA SER A 200 4.36 -21.13 54.30
C SER A 200 3.41 -22.00 55.12
N ALA A 201 3.39 -23.32 54.88
CA ALA A 201 2.58 -24.32 55.57
C ALA A 201 3.44 -25.16 56.51
#